data_AF-U9TWK5-F1
#
_entry.id   AF-U9TWK5-F1
#
_cell.length_a   1.000
_cell.length_b   1.000
_cell.length_c   1.000
_cell.angle_alpha   90.00
_cell.angle_beta   90.00
_cell.angle_gamma   90.00
#
_symmetry.space_group_name_H-M   'P 1'
#
loop_
_entity.id
_entity.type
_entity.pdbx_description
1 polymer ?
#
loop_
_entity_poly.entity_id
_entity_poly.type
_entity_poly.pdbx_seq_one_letter_code
_entity_poly.pdbx_strand_id
1 'polypeptide(L)'
;MDPIKKDLIFSLVTSKHKGVDLISGKGGGCVFLLHGPPGVGKTLTAEAISEYLHLPLYAVSVGELGISVVKLERKLSEILEVASVWNAVILIDEADIFLERRSEHDIQRNTLVSVFLRLLEYHQGILFLTTNRVKCFDAAFQSRISVALKYNDLNTDAREKVWRTFLDRIEGKNKSQVDIENLKKRPLNGREIKTAVRLAKVDLYLRMHCVDPKLYINRLFKFNLNRH
;
A
#
# COMPACT_ATOMS: atom_id res chain seq x y z
N MET A 1 8.18 7.07 6.96
CA MET A 1 7.31 8.20 6.60
C MET A 1 7.81 9.44 7.34
N ASP A 2 7.69 10.61 6.72
CA ASP A 2 7.97 11.90 7.36
C ASP A 2 7.08 12.06 8.62
N PRO A 3 7.63 12.45 9.79
CA PRO A 3 6.85 12.69 11.01
C PRO A 3 5.65 13.63 10.78
N ILE A 4 5.81 14.68 9.99
CA ILE A 4 4.74 15.66 9.74
C ILE A 4 3.58 15.01 8.98
N LYS A 5 3.89 14.20 7.95
CA LYS A 5 2.87 13.45 7.21
C LYS A 5 2.16 12.45 8.13
N LYS A 6 2.88 11.84 9.07
CA LYS A 6 2.31 10.93 10.06
C LYS A 6 1.29 11.67 10.92
N ASP A 7 1.71 12.75 11.55
CA ASP A 7 0.84 13.50 12.46
C ASP A 7 -0.40 14.05 11.73
N LEU A 8 -0.26 14.46 10.46
CA LEU A 8 -1.39 14.89 9.63
C LEU A 8 -2.42 13.77 9.42
N ILE A 9 -1.99 12.58 8.99
CA ILE A 9 -2.92 11.45 8.78
C ILE A 9 -3.60 11.11 10.10
N PHE A 10 -2.82 10.92 11.17
CA PHE A 10 -3.35 10.52 12.47
C PHE A 10 -4.35 11.54 13.01
N SER A 11 -4.08 12.83 12.85
CA SER A 11 -4.99 13.90 13.28
C SER A 11 -6.31 13.88 12.49
N LEU A 12 -6.24 13.75 11.15
CA LEU A 12 -7.43 13.75 10.30
C LEU A 12 -8.31 12.52 10.53
N VAL A 13 -7.71 11.33 10.61
CA VAL A 13 -8.48 10.10 10.82
C VAL A 13 -9.07 10.04 12.23
N THR A 14 -8.34 10.53 13.24
CA THR A 14 -8.84 10.57 14.63
C THR A 14 -9.98 11.57 14.76
N SER A 15 -9.85 12.75 14.15
CA SER A 15 -10.93 13.75 14.14
C SER A 15 -12.17 13.20 13.47
N LYS A 16 -12.01 12.55 12.31
CA LYS A 16 -13.14 12.00 11.58
C LYS A 16 -13.82 10.86 12.33
N HIS A 17 -13.04 9.95 12.90
CA HIS A 17 -13.55 8.87 13.75
C HIS A 17 -14.33 9.41 14.95
N LYS A 18 -13.91 10.54 15.52
CA LYS A 18 -14.61 11.21 16.63
C LYS A 18 -15.79 12.09 16.19
N GLY A 19 -16.16 12.09 14.91
CA GLY A 19 -17.28 12.88 14.38
C GLY A 19 -17.03 14.39 14.34
N VAL A 20 -15.77 14.82 14.48
CA VAL A 20 -15.39 16.22 14.37
C VAL A 20 -15.02 16.50 12.91
N ASP A 21 -15.93 17.15 12.18
CA ASP A 21 -15.67 17.61 10.81
C ASP A 21 -14.73 18.84 10.84
N LEU A 22 -13.43 18.58 10.75
CA LEU A 22 -12.40 19.63 10.59
C LEU A 22 -12.46 20.29 9.20
N ILE A 23 -13.15 19.71 8.23
CA ILE A 23 -13.25 20.20 6.86
C ILE A 23 -14.70 20.57 6.59
N SER A 24 -15.03 21.85 6.75
CA SER A 24 -16.38 22.37 6.49
C SER A 24 -16.67 22.39 4.99
N GLY A 25 -17.74 21.73 4.53
CA GLY A 25 -18.34 21.96 3.21
C GLY A 25 -18.14 20.91 2.12
N LYS A 26 -17.58 19.72 2.40
CA LYS A 26 -17.54 18.59 1.44
C LYS A 26 -17.97 17.31 2.13
N GLY A 27 -18.73 16.47 1.42
CA GLY A 27 -19.37 15.24 1.91
C GLY A 27 -18.50 14.45 2.89
N GLY A 28 -19.13 13.92 3.93
CA GLY A 28 -18.50 13.51 5.18
C GLY A 28 -17.62 12.28 5.12
N GLY A 29 -16.86 12.01 4.06
CA GLY A 29 -15.80 10.99 4.00
C GLY A 29 -14.40 11.60 4.01
N CYS A 30 -13.40 10.82 4.45
CA CYS A 30 -11.99 11.20 4.38
C CYS A 30 -11.26 10.31 3.35
N VAL A 31 -10.86 10.91 2.23
CA VAL A 31 -10.25 10.19 1.10
C VAL A 31 -8.76 10.52 1.02
N PHE A 32 -7.93 9.50 1.19
CA PHE A 32 -6.47 9.58 1.09
C PHE A 32 -5.99 8.98 -0.23
N LEU A 33 -5.16 9.71 -0.96
CA LEU A 33 -4.45 9.19 -2.13
C LEU A 33 -2.98 8.92 -1.78
N LEU A 34 -2.57 7.65 -1.77
CA LEU A 34 -1.19 7.23 -1.56
C LEU A 34 -0.54 6.91 -2.90
N HIS A 35 0.44 7.70 -3.33
CA HIS A 35 1.06 7.52 -4.65
C HIS A 35 2.58 7.45 -4.58
N GLY A 36 3.20 6.63 -5.42
CA GLY A 36 4.65 6.48 -5.50
C GLY A 36 5.10 5.09 -5.94
N PRO A 37 6.41 4.79 -5.92
CA PRO A 37 6.97 3.52 -6.39
C PRO A 37 6.39 2.28 -5.66
N PRO A 38 6.44 1.09 -6.27
CA PRO A 38 6.01 -0.14 -5.59
C PRO A 38 6.92 -0.47 -4.39
N GLY A 39 6.37 -1.14 -3.38
CA GLY A 39 7.16 -1.66 -2.25
C GLY A 39 7.62 -0.63 -1.20
N VAL A 40 7.10 0.61 -1.24
CA VAL A 40 7.45 1.69 -0.29
C VAL A 40 6.49 1.83 0.91
N GLY A 41 5.54 0.91 1.08
CA GLY A 41 4.65 0.86 2.25
C GLY A 41 3.33 1.62 2.13
N LYS A 42 2.84 1.87 0.91
CA LYS A 42 1.52 2.49 0.67
C LYS A 42 0.37 1.69 1.32
N THR A 43 0.22 0.43 0.92
CA THR A 43 -0.77 -0.51 1.49
C THR A 43 -0.62 -0.67 3.00
N LEU A 44 0.63 -0.83 3.49
CA LEU A 44 0.94 -0.93 4.92
C LEU A 44 0.49 0.29 5.73
N THR A 45 0.38 1.47 5.11
CA THR A 45 -0.08 2.67 5.80
C THR A 45 -1.57 2.59 6.09
N ALA A 46 -2.38 2.10 5.15
CA ALA A 46 -3.81 1.89 5.39
C ALA A 46 -4.04 0.82 6.46
N GLU A 47 -3.29 -0.28 6.42
CA GLU A 47 -3.31 -1.34 7.45
C GLU A 47 -2.97 -0.80 8.84
N ALA A 48 -1.90 -0.01 8.96
CA ALA A 48 -1.51 0.59 10.23
C ALA A 48 -2.56 1.57 10.78
N ILE A 49 -3.25 2.30 9.90
CA ILE A 49 -4.33 3.21 10.31
C ILE A 49 -5.56 2.44 10.76
N SER A 50 -5.97 1.40 10.03
CA SER A 50 -7.09 0.55 10.47
C SER A 50 -6.81 -0.12 11.82
N GLU A 51 -5.58 -0.59 12.02
CA GLU A 51 -5.14 -1.19 13.28
C GLU A 51 -5.16 -0.18 14.43
N TYR A 52 -4.63 1.03 14.19
CA TYR A 52 -4.63 2.11 15.18
C TYR A 52 -6.04 2.56 15.58
N LEU A 53 -6.98 2.58 14.64
CA LEU A 53 -8.37 2.96 14.90
C LEU A 53 -9.21 1.80 15.46
N HIS A 54 -8.66 0.59 15.51
CA HIS A 54 -9.40 -0.63 15.82
C HIS A 54 -10.63 -0.87 14.92
N LEU A 55 -10.50 -0.52 13.63
CA LEU A 55 -11.54 -0.72 12.62
C LEU A 55 -11.14 -1.83 11.65
N PRO A 56 -12.09 -2.61 11.13
CA PRO A 56 -11.80 -3.56 10.05
C PRO A 56 -11.23 -2.85 8.82
N LEU A 57 -10.33 -3.52 8.09
CA LEU A 57 -9.84 -3.07 6.79
C LEU A 57 -10.52 -3.88 5.68
N TYR A 58 -11.31 -3.22 4.84
CA TYR A 58 -11.82 -3.80 3.61
C TYR A 58 -10.87 -3.45 2.45
N ALA A 59 -9.96 -4.37 2.13
CA ALA A 59 -9.01 -4.20 1.04
C ALA A 59 -9.51 -4.87 -0.26
N VAL A 60 -9.50 -4.12 -1.35
CA VAL A 60 -9.86 -4.61 -2.70
C VAL A 60 -8.82 -4.15 -3.72
N SER A 61 -8.37 -5.04 -4.59
CA SER A 61 -7.56 -4.67 -5.75
C SER A 61 -8.46 -4.28 -6.91
N VAL A 62 -8.07 -3.26 -7.69
CA VAL A 62 -8.81 -2.88 -8.90
C VAL A 62 -8.98 -4.02 -9.90
N GLY A 63 -8.02 -4.96 -9.96
CA GLY A 63 -8.15 -6.16 -10.79
C GLY A 63 -9.39 -7.00 -10.46
N GLU A 64 -9.83 -7.00 -9.20
CA GLU A 64 -11.00 -7.75 -8.75
C GLU A 64 -12.31 -7.06 -9.10
N LEU A 65 -12.31 -5.73 -9.22
CA LEU A 65 -13.50 -4.94 -9.57
C LEU A 65 -13.96 -5.22 -11.01
N GLY A 66 -13.01 -5.52 -11.89
CA GLY A 66 -13.24 -5.78 -13.30
C GLY A 66 -13.44 -4.50 -14.13
N ILE A 67 -13.49 -4.69 -15.45
CA ILE A 67 -13.55 -3.58 -16.44
C ILE A 67 -14.97 -3.33 -17.00
N SER A 68 -15.96 -4.13 -16.59
CA SER A 68 -17.35 -3.90 -16.97
C SER A 68 -17.97 -2.88 -16.04
N VAL A 69 -18.58 -1.84 -16.61
CA VAL A 69 -19.24 -0.74 -15.88
C VAL A 69 -20.29 -1.28 -14.91
N VAL A 70 -21.19 -2.17 -15.36
CA VAL A 70 -22.27 -2.73 -14.54
C VAL A 70 -21.69 -3.57 -13.38
N LYS A 71 -20.65 -4.36 -13.64
CA LYS A 71 -20.00 -5.17 -12.62
C LYS A 71 -19.26 -4.31 -11.59
N LEU A 72 -18.58 -3.26 -12.06
CA LEU A 72 -17.88 -2.29 -11.24
C LEU A 72 -18.87 -1.58 -10.31
N GLU A 73 -19.95 -1.01 -10.84
CA GLU A 73 -20.95 -0.27 -10.06
C GLU A 73 -21.59 -1.15 -8.98
N ARG A 74 -21.97 -2.38 -9.33
CA ARG A 74 -22.52 -3.34 -8.36
C ARG A 74 -21.51 -3.66 -7.26
N LYS A 75 -20.28 -4.04 -7.62
CA LYS A 75 -19.23 -4.38 -6.63
C LYS A 75 -18.89 -3.20 -5.73
N LEU A 76 -18.75 -2.01 -6.29
CA LEU A 76 -18.45 -0.81 -5.52
C LEU A 76 -19.57 -0.47 -4.54
N SER A 77 -20.83 -0.65 -4.95
CA SER A 77 -21.99 -0.45 -4.07
C SER A 77 -21.99 -1.46 -2.91
N GLU A 78 -21.76 -2.74 -3.20
CA GLU A 78 -21.63 -3.79 -2.17
C GLU A 78 -20.49 -3.48 -1.18
N ILE A 79 -19.34 -3.03 -1.68
CA ILE A 79 -18.18 -2.67 -0.83
C ILE A 79 -18.52 -1.50 0.09
N LEU A 80 -19.18 -0.45 -0.42
CA LEU A 80 -19.59 0.70 0.38
C LEU A 80 -20.62 0.31 1.45
N GLU A 81 -21.58 -0.54 1.10
CA GLU A 81 -22.60 -1.03 2.03
C GLU A 81 -21.97 -1.83 3.17
N VAL A 82 -21.13 -2.82 2.85
CA VAL A 82 -20.41 -3.60 3.85
C VAL A 82 -19.53 -2.70 4.71
N ALA A 83 -18.75 -1.82 4.10
CA ALA A 83 -17.89 -0.92 4.85
C ALA A 83 -18.67 0.02 5.79
N SER A 84 -19.85 0.48 5.37
CA SER A 84 -20.74 1.29 6.20
C SER A 84 -21.26 0.50 7.42
N VAL A 85 -21.78 -0.72 7.19
CA VAL A 85 -22.30 -1.60 8.25
C VAL A 85 -21.24 -1.92 9.30
N TRP A 86 -20.00 -2.18 8.86
CA TRP A 86 -18.90 -2.57 9.74
C TRP A 86 -18.06 -1.39 10.25
N ASN A 87 -18.40 -0.15 9.85
CA ASN A 87 -17.58 1.04 10.07
C ASN A 87 -16.10 0.80 9.67
N ALA A 88 -15.89 0.17 8.50
CA ALA A 88 -14.58 -0.28 8.05
C ALA A 88 -13.80 0.83 7.33
N VAL A 89 -12.47 0.78 7.45
CA VAL A 89 -11.57 1.51 6.56
C VAL A 89 -11.55 0.79 5.21
N ILE A 90 -11.77 1.52 4.12
CA ILE A 90 -11.70 0.95 2.77
C ILE A 90 -10.31 1.21 2.20
N LEU A 91 -9.73 0.20 1.55
CA LEU A 91 -8.50 0.32 0.76
C LEU A 91 -8.77 -0.18 -0.66
N ILE A 92 -8.61 0.70 -1.64
CA ILE A 92 -8.62 0.35 -3.06
C ILE A 92 -7.17 0.41 -3.56
N ASP A 93 -6.57 -0.77 -3.75
CA ASP A 93 -5.17 -0.91 -4.16
C ASP A 93 -5.05 -0.90 -5.70
N GLU A 94 -4.01 -0.23 -6.21
CA GLU A 94 -3.70 -0.13 -7.64
C GLU A 94 -4.77 0.59 -8.48
N ALA A 95 -5.29 1.71 -7.95
CA ALA A 95 -6.30 2.57 -8.59
C ALA A 95 -5.80 3.37 -9.81
N ASP A 96 -4.68 2.96 -10.42
CA ASP A 96 -4.04 3.62 -11.56
C ASP A 96 -5.04 3.90 -12.70
N ILE A 97 -5.84 2.90 -13.08
CA ILE A 97 -6.78 3.02 -14.22
C ILE A 97 -7.89 4.05 -13.97
N PHE A 98 -8.29 4.28 -12.72
CA PHE A 98 -9.31 5.26 -12.40
C PHE A 98 -8.74 6.67 -12.25
N LEU A 99 -7.47 6.78 -11.85
CA LEU A 99 -6.87 8.06 -11.47
C LEU A 99 -6.18 8.83 -12.61
N GLU A 100 -5.77 8.17 -13.71
CA GLU A 100 -5.19 8.92 -14.85
C GLU A 100 -6.25 9.80 -15.54
N ARG A 101 -5.77 10.89 -16.16
CA ARG A 101 -6.59 11.78 -16.98
C ARG A 101 -7.42 11.02 -18.00
N ARG A 102 -8.67 11.45 -18.13
CA ARG A 102 -9.57 11.06 -19.21
C ARG A 102 -8.95 11.34 -20.58
N SER A 103 -9.23 10.46 -21.52
CA SER A 103 -8.86 10.62 -22.93
C SER A 103 -10.13 10.77 -23.75
N GLU A 104 -10.16 11.69 -24.72
CA GLU A 104 -11.32 11.87 -25.61
C GLU A 104 -11.61 10.61 -26.43
N HIS A 105 -10.60 9.75 -26.62
CA HIS A 105 -10.69 8.54 -27.44
C HIS A 105 -11.09 7.28 -26.64
N ASP A 106 -11.21 7.36 -25.31
CA ASP A 106 -11.47 6.18 -24.45
C ASP A 106 -12.78 6.34 -23.64
N ILE A 107 -13.90 6.17 -24.34
CA ILE A 107 -15.26 6.29 -23.78
C ILE A 107 -15.48 5.27 -22.66
N GLN A 108 -15.00 4.03 -22.81
CA GLN A 108 -15.18 2.97 -21.83
C GLN A 108 -14.50 3.32 -20.52
N ARG A 109 -13.23 3.74 -20.57
CA ARG A 109 -12.50 4.17 -19.38
C ARG A 109 -13.13 5.40 -18.73
N ASN A 110 -13.54 6.40 -19.51
CA ASN A 110 -14.19 7.59 -18.98
C ASN A 110 -15.48 7.26 -18.21
N THR A 111 -16.19 6.23 -18.65
CA THR A 111 -17.37 5.72 -17.93
C THR A 111 -16.98 5.09 -16.61
N LEU A 112 -15.94 4.24 -16.58
CA LEU A 112 -15.42 3.65 -15.33
C LEU A 112 -14.95 4.72 -14.34
N VAL A 113 -14.25 5.75 -14.82
CA VAL A 113 -13.81 6.90 -14.03
C VAL A 113 -15.02 7.64 -13.43
N SER A 114 -16.09 7.81 -14.21
CA SER A 114 -17.30 8.49 -13.73
C SER A 114 -18.03 7.70 -12.65
N VAL A 115 -18.13 6.37 -12.78
CA VAL A 115 -18.67 5.49 -11.73
C VAL A 115 -17.83 5.59 -10.45
N PHE A 116 -16.51 5.59 -10.59
CA PHE A 116 -15.61 5.66 -9.44
C PHE A 116 -15.69 7.01 -8.70
N LEU A 117 -15.79 8.13 -9.44
CA LEU A 117 -15.98 9.45 -8.83
C LEU A 117 -17.27 9.55 -8.04
N ARG A 118 -18.35 8.92 -8.53
CA ARG A 118 -19.62 8.83 -7.83
C ARG A 118 -19.46 8.09 -6.49
N LEU A 119 -18.69 6.99 -6.46
CA LEU A 119 -18.36 6.31 -5.20
C LEU A 119 -17.67 7.23 -4.20
N LEU A 120 -16.72 8.06 -4.65
CA LEU A 120 -16.02 8.99 -3.77
C LEU A 120 -16.94 10.07 -3.17
N GLU A 121 -18.06 10.39 -3.82
CA GLU A 121 -19.06 11.34 -3.31
C GLU A 121 -19.94 10.74 -2.22
N TYR A 122 -20.36 9.48 -2.40
CA TYR A 122 -21.26 8.82 -1.47
C TYR A 122 -20.54 8.28 -0.22
N HIS A 123 -19.22 8.06 -0.30
CA HIS A 123 -18.45 7.53 0.83
C HIS A 123 -18.41 8.50 2.01
N GLN A 124 -18.83 8.03 3.19
CA GLN A 124 -18.83 8.80 4.45
C GLN A 124 -17.78 8.31 5.47
N GLY A 125 -16.95 7.33 5.10
CA GLY A 125 -15.95 6.74 5.98
C GLY A 125 -14.52 7.17 5.67
N ILE A 126 -13.56 6.33 6.05
CA ILE A 126 -12.14 6.50 5.69
C ILE A 126 -11.83 5.63 4.47
N LEU A 127 -11.33 6.23 3.39
CA LEU A 127 -10.96 5.54 2.15
C LEU A 127 -9.52 5.85 1.79
N PHE A 128 -8.73 4.81 1.59
CA PHE A 128 -7.40 4.87 1.02
C PHE A 128 -7.42 4.40 -0.43
N LEU A 129 -6.87 5.21 -1.32
CA LEU A 129 -6.57 4.85 -2.70
C LEU A 129 -5.05 4.73 -2.83
N THR A 130 -4.56 3.66 -3.46
CA THR A 130 -3.14 3.58 -3.81
C THR A 130 -2.93 3.66 -5.32
N THR A 131 -1.80 4.19 -5.74
CA THR A 131 -1.38 4.20 -7.14
C THR A 131 0.14 4.09 -7.24
N ASN A 132 0.60 3.35 -8.24
CA ASN A 132 2.02 3.27 -8.57
C ASN A 132 2.44 4.38 -9.55
N ARG A 133 1.47 5.05 -10.16
CA ARG A 133 1.71 6.09 -11.17
C ARG A 133 1.68 7.47 -10.52
N VAL A 134 2.72 8.25 -10.76
CA VAL A 134 2.83 9.66 -10.30
C VAL A 134 2.44 10.64 -11.43
N LYS A 135 1.66 10.16 -12.42
CA LYS A 135 1.22 10.96 -13.56
C LYS A 135 0.15 11.98 -13.16
N CYS A 136 -0.16 12.90 -14.06
CA CYS A 136 -1.22 13.87 -13.88
C CYS A 136 -2.55 13.17 -13.56
N PHE A 137 -3.08 13.42 -12.38
CA PHE A 137 -4.41 12.97 -11.97
C PHE A 137 -5.49 13.77 -12.71
N ASP A 138 -6.65 13.14 -12.91
CA ASP A 138 -7.84 13.83 -13.39
C ASP A 138 -8.30 14.88 -12.35
N ALA A 139 -8.65 16.09 -12.82
CA ALA A 139 -8.96 17.22 -11.94
C ALA A 139 -10.18 16.97 -11.06
N ALA A 140 -11.13 16.12 -11.50
CA ALA A 140 -12.31 15.77 -10.71
C ALA A 140 -11.94 14.90 -9.49
N PHE A 141 -10.83 14.16 -9.52
CA PHE A 141 -10.35 13.45 -8.34
C PHE A 141 -9.72 14.40 -7.33
N GLN A 142 -8.96 15.39 -7.80
CA GLN A 142 -8.30 16.34 -6.92
C GLN A 142 -9.29 17.08 -6.01
N SER A 143 -10.50 17.36 -6.49
CA SER A 143 -11.53 18.02 -5.68
C SER A 143 -12.15 17.12 -4.60
N ARG A 144 -12.03 15.79 -4.73
CA ARG A 144 -12.61 14.77 -3.82
C ARG A 144 -11.57 14.12 -2.90
N ILE A 145 -10.28 14.29 -3.18
CA ILE A 145 -9.19 13.81 -2.31
C ILE A 145 -9.00 14.79 -1.16
N SER A 146 -9.10 14.30 0.07
CA SER A 146 -8.82 15.09 1.28
C SER A 146 -7.32 15.32 1.45
N VAL A 147 -6.50 14.27 1.24
CA VAL A 147 -5.04 14.34 1.33
C VAL A 147 -4.38 13.47 0.28
N ALA A 148 -3.43 14.03 -0.46
CA ALA A 148 -2.55 13.28 -1.35
C ALA A 148 -1.15 13.14 -0.74
N LEU A 149 -0.68 11.90 -0.57
CA LEU A 149 0.61 11.55 0.02
C LEU A 149 1.53 10.95 -1.03
N LYS A 150 2.57 11.72 -1.37
CA LYS A 150 3.68 11.25 -2.19
C LYS A 150 4.65 10.42 -1.37
N TYR A 151 4.90 9.20 -1.84
CA TYR A 151 5.97 8.31 -1.42
C TYR A 151 7.11 8.39 -2.43
N ASN A 152 8.32 8.53 -1.91
CA ASN A 152 9.55 8.43 -2.69
C ASN A 152 10.19 7.07 -2.42
N ASP A 153 11.21 6.72 -3.19
CA ASP A 153 12.06 5.57 -2.88
C ASP A 153 12.67 5.66 -1.48
N LEU A 154 12.93 4.49 -0.90
CA LEU A 154 13.51 4.39 0.43
C LEU A 154 14.95 4.92 0.39
N ASN A 155 15.23 5.96 1.18
CA ASN A 155 16.59 6.40 1.44
C ASN A 155 17.33 5.39 2.33
N THR A 156 18.64 5.57 2.48
CA THR A 156 19.51 4.67 3.25
C THR A 156 19.00 4.44 4.67
N ASP A 157 18.59 5.50 5.37
CA ASP A 157 18.11 5.41 6.75
C ASP A 157 16.77 4.67 6.86
N ALA A 158 15.86 4.89 5.90
CA ALA A 158 14.60 4.17 5.82
C ALA A 158 14.84 2.68 5.52
N ARG A 159 15.77 2.35 4.62
CA ARG A 159 16.15 0.95 4.34
C ARG A 159 16.74 0.29 5.58
N GLU A 160 17.59 0.98 6.33
CA GLU A 160 18.12 0.46 7.60
C GLU A 160 17.00 0.09 8.57
N LYS A 161 16.03 1.01 8.78
CA LYS A 161 14.88 0.76 9.65
C LYS A 161 14.05 -0.43 9.19
N VAL A 162 13.82 -0.56 7.88
CA VAL A 162 13.09 -1.69 7.29
C VAL A 162 13.84 -3.01 7.50
N TRP A 163 15.16 -3.04 7.26
CA TRP A 163 16.01 -4.20 7.54
C TRP A 163 15.91 -4.62 9.01
N ARG A 164 16.13 -3.70 9.95
CA ARG A 164 16.03 -3.97 11.39
C ARG A 164 14.66 -4.54 11.76
N THR A 165 13.59 -3.90 11.30
CA THR A 165 12.21 -4.34 11.57
C THR A 165 11.95 -5.77 11.11
N PHE A 166 12.42 -6.17 9.93
CA PHE A 166 12.23 -7.53 9.44
C PHE A 166 13.16 -8.55 10.10
N LEU A 167 14.40 -8.18 10.38
CA LEU A 167 15.36 -9.04 11.10
C LEU A 167 14.94 -9.28 12.54
N ASP A 168 14.34 -8.29 13.20
CA ASP A 168 13.86 -8.42 14.58
C ASP A 168 12.76 -9.47 14.72
N ARG A 169 11.97 -9.70 13.67
CA ARG A 169 10.92 -10.72 13.60
C ARG A 169 11.45 -12.15 13.35
N ILE A 170 12.73 -12.32 13.04
CA ILE A 170 13.35 -13.65 12.95
C ILE A 170 13.82 -14.06 14.34
N GLU A 171 13.39 -15.21 14.83
CA GLU A 171 13.94 -15.82 16.04
C GLU A 171 15.29 -16.47 15.73
N GLY A 172 16.33 -16.21 16.54
CA GLY A 172 17.64 -16.86 16.38
C GLY A 172 18.82 -16.05 16.93
N LYS A 173 19.86 -16.77 17.38
CA LYS A 173 21.08 -16.21 18.00
C LYS A 173 22.00 -15.44 17.02
N ASN A 174 21.78 -15.57 15.71
CA ASN A 174 22.69 -15.03 14.67
C ASN A 174 22.30 -13.64 14.14
N LYS A 175 21.36 -12.91 14.78
CA LYS A 175 20.99 -11.54 14.38
C LYS A 175 22.19 -10.58 14.34
N SER A 176 23.15 -10.77 15.25
CA SER A 176 24.36 -9.96 15.38
C SER A 176 25.38 -10.14 14.25
N GLN A 177 25.22 -11.15 13.39
CA GLN A 177 26.13 -11.43 12.28
C GLN A 177 25.72 -10.76 10.97
N VAL A 178 24.56 -10.10 10.92
CA VAL A 178 24.05 -9.47 9.70
C VAL A 178 24.64 -8.06 9.56
N ASP A 179 25.40 -7.84 8.49
CA ASP A 179 25.98 -6.53 8.16
C ASP A 179 24.92 -5.59 7.55
N ILE A 180 24.17 -4.92 8.45
CA ILE A 180 23.14 -3.94 8.07
C ILE A 180 23.77 -2.71 7.37
N GLU A 181 25.00 -2.35 7.71
CA GLU A 181 25.71 -1.19 7.13
C GLU A 181 25.98 -1.38 5.63
N ASN A 182 26.26 -2.61 5.19
CA ASN A 182 26.34 -2.93 3.77
C ASN A 182 24.95 -3.03 3.12
N LEU A 183 24.01 -3.72 3.78
CA LEU A 183 22.69 -3.99 3.21
C LEU A 183 21.87 -2.72 2.96
N LYS A 184 21.97 -1.69 3.83
CA LYS A 184 21.23 -0.43 3.67
C LYS A 184 21.68 0.40 2.46
N LYS A 185 22.88 0.15 1.92
CA LYS A 185 23.42 0.83 0.73
C LYS A 185 22.82 0.31 -0.58
N ARG A 186 22.28 -0.92 -0.58
CA ARG A 186 21.66 -1.51 -1.77
C ARG A 186 20.31 -0.82 -2.07
N PRO A 187 20.01 -0.46 -3.33
CA PRO A 187 18.79 0.26 -3.69
C PRO A 187 17.57 -0.66 -3.75
N LEU A 188 17.25 -1.30 -2.61
CA LEU A 188 16.13 -2.22 -2.48
C LEU A 188 14.90 -1.53 -1.88
N ASN A 189 13.73 -1.86 -2.39
CA ASN A 189 12.45 -1.47 -1.79
C ASN A 189 12.06 -2.41 -0.64
N GLY A 190 11.04 -2.04 0.14
CA GLY A 190 10.63 -2.81 1.31
C GLY A 190 10.10 -4.22 0.98
N ARG A 191 9.50 -4.41 -0.20
CA ARG A 191 9.04 -5.72 -0.67
C ARG A 191 10.23 -6.65 -0.96
N GLU A 192 11.26 -6.13 -1.63
CA GLU A 192 12.48 -6.88 -1.92
C GLU A 192 13.25 -7.25 -0.65
N ILE A 193 13.36 -6.31 0.30
CA ILE A 193 13.97 -6.57 1.62
C ILE A 193 13.21 -7.70 2.33
N LYS A 194 11.87 -7.61 2.42
CA LYS A 194 11.04 -8.66 3.02
C LYS A 194 11.28 -10.03 2.38
N THR A 195 11.35 -10.08 1.05
CA THR A 195 11.62 -11.31 0.30
C THR A 195 13.00 -11.87 0.62
N ALA A 196 14.04 -11.03 0.62
CA ALA A 196 15.40 -11.43 0.95
C ALA A 196 15.50 -12.03 2.36
N VAL A 197 14.89 -11.36 3.35
CA VAL A 197 14.84 -11.84 4.75
C VAL A 197 14.10 -13.19 4.84
N ARG A 198 12.99 -13.35 4.13
CA ARG A 198 12.23 -14.62 4.10
C ARG A 198 13.05 -15.76 3.51
N LEU A 199 13.74 -15.52 2.39
CA LEU A 199 14.60 -16.52 1.75
C LEU A 199 15.77 -16.94 2.65
N ALA A 200 16.41 -15.98 3.32
CA ALA A 200 17.48 -16.28 4.29
C ALA A 200 16.99 -17.16 5.45
N LYS A 201 15.77 -16.91 5.96
CA LYS A 201 15.16 -17.76 7.00
C LYS A 201 14.94 -19.20 6.53
N VAL A 202 14.47 -19.38 5.29
CA VAL A 202 14.27 -20.72 4.70
C VAL A 202 15.62 -21.44 4.53
N ASP A 203 16.65 -20.75 4.05
CA ASP A 203 18.00 -21.31 3.93
C ASP A 203 18.56 -21.77 5.28
N LEU A 204 18.42 -20.97 6.33
CA LEU A 204 18.85 -21.34 7.68
C LEU A 204 18.12 -22.60 8.18
N TYR A 205 16.80 -22.68 7.96
CA TYR A 205 16.00 -23.84 8.33
C TYR A 205 16.46 -25.11 7.60
N LEU A 206 16.74 -25.02 6.29
CA LEU A 206 17.26 -26.13 5.50
C LEU A 206 18.63 -26.59 6.00
N ARG A 207 19.53 -25.66 6.33
CA ARG A 207 20.85 -25.97 6.91
C ARG A 207 20.78 -26.70 8.24
N MET A 208 19.74 -26.46 9.04
CA MET A 208 19.55 -27.11 10.35
C MET A 208 18.89 -28.49 10.27
N HIS A 209 18.12 -28.78 9.20
CA HIS A 209 17.25 -29.96 9.14
C HIS A 209 17.47 -30.91 7.95
N CYS A 210 18.24 -30.54 6.91
CA CYS A 210 18.31 -31.34 5.68
C CYS A 210 19.70 -31.31 4.99
N VAL A 211 20.57 -32.27 5.32
CA VAL A 211 21.54 -32.92 4.39
C VAL A 211 22.79 -32.11 3.93
N ASP A 212 23.84 -32.87 3.58
CA ASP A 212 25.25 -32.56 3.33
C ASP A 212 25.53 -31.19 2.64
N PRO A 213 26.23 -30.25 3.31
CA PRO A 213 26.50 -28.88 2.85
C PRO A 213 27.17 -28.74 1.48
N LYS A 214 27.79 -29.80 0.95
CA LYS A 214 28.58 -29.76 -0.30
C LYS A 214 27.73 -29.61 -1.58
N LEU A 215 26.45 -29.96 -1.56
CA LEU A 215 25.60 -29.99 -2.76
C LEU A 215 24.89 -28.67 -3.09
N TYR A 216 24.79 -27.73 -2.15
CA TYR A 216 23.88 -26.58 -2.25
C TYR A 216 24.52 -25.26 -2.70
N ILE A 217 25.83 -25.09 -2.49
CA ILE A 217 26.54 -23.80 -2.73
C ILE A 217 26.54 -23.41 -4.21
N ASN A 218 26.60 -24.36 -5.14
CA ASN A 218 26.60 -24.08 -6.58
C ASN A 218 25.22 -23.71 -7.15
N ARG A 219 24.11 -23.96 -6.43
CA ARG A 219 22.75 -23.81 -6.96
C ARG A 219 22.12 -22.45 -6.63
N LEU A 220 22.39 -21.87 -5.47
CA LEU A 220 21.78 -20.61 -5.03
C LEU A 220 22.46 -19.35 -5.60
N PHE A 221 23.78 -19.39 -5.81
CA PHE A 221 24.50 -18.26 -6.44
C PHE A 221 24.27 -18.18 -7.97
N LYS A 222 24.05 -19.30 -8.66
CA LYS A 222 23.73 -19.31 -10.10
C LYS A 222 22.30 -18.85 -10.42
N PHE A 223 21.34 -18.96 -9.50
CA PHE A 223 19.92 -18.77 -9.82
C PHE A 223 19.41 -17.33 -9.65
N ASN A 224 20.02 -16.49 -8.81
CA ASN A 224 19.48 -15.17 -8.47
C ASN A 224 20.39 -13.96 -8.76
N LEU A 225 21.65 -14.18 -9.15
CA LEU A 225 22.58 -13.09 -9.49
C LEU A 225 22.77 -12.88 -11.00
N ASN A 226 22.25 -13.78 -11.85
CA ASN A 226 22.34 -13.70 -13.32
C ASN A 226 21.03 -13.26 -13.99
N ARG A 227 20.17 -12.52 -13.29
CA ARG A 227 19.06 -11.77 -13.93
C ARG A 227 19.34 -10.28 -13.90
N HIS A 228 20.44 -9.89 -14.54
CA HIS A 228 20.67 -8.58 -15.13
C HIS A 228 21.32 -8.78 -16.49
#